data_AF-A0A2R4M1G5-F1
#
_entry.id   AF-A0A2R4M1G5-F1
#
_cell.length_a   1.000
_cell.length_b   1.000
_cell.length_c   1.000
_cell.angle_alpha   90.00
_cell.angle_beta   90.00
_cell.angle_gamma   90.00
#
_symmetry.space_group_name_H-M   'P 1'
#
loop_
_entity.id
_entity.type
_entity.pdbx_description
1 polymer ?
#
loop_
_entity_poly.entity_id
_entity_poly.type
_entity_poly.pdbx_seq_one_letter_code
_entity_poly.pdbx_strand_id
1 'polypeptide(L)'
;MARFLVLMMVMAVPLYADPLGDSAQGALIYAQSCARCHRDVAQLDLASATPENLMLFLTRHRTRSDQGSDQDRADLVAYLLPQAPTQELSE
;
A
#
# COMPACT_ATOMS: atom_id res chain seq x y z
N MET A 1 -42.08 -24.04 -15.79
CA MET A 1 -41.18 -23.04 -16.39
C MET A 1 -41.45 -21.70 -15.73
N ALA A 2 -40.66 -21.34 -14.71
CA ALA A 2 -40.76 -20.08 -13.99
C ALA A 2 -39.36 -19.43 -13.91
N ARG A 3 -39.16 -18.47 -14.82
CA ARG A 3 -38.55 -17.16 -14.57
C ARG A 3 -37.24 -17.12 -13.76
N PHE A 4 -36.15 -17.11 -14.52
CA PHE A 4 -35.07 -16.10 -14.50
C PHE A 4 -34.86 -15.27 -13.21
N LEU A 5 -33.60 -15.34 -12.75
CA LEU A 5 -32.82 -14.29 -12.09
C LEU A 5 -33.35 -13.73 -10.77
N VAL A 6 -32.83 -14.29 -9.66
CA VAL A 6 -32.49 -13.51 -8.47
C VAL A 6 -31.12 -13.97 -8.01
N LEU A 7 -30.10 -13.30 -8.55
CA LEU A 7 -29.21 -12.44 -7.78
C LEU A 7 -28.15 -13.27 -7.04
N MET A 8 -27.03 -13.52 -7.74
CA MET A 8 -25.74 -13.75 -7.08
C MET A 8 -25.43 -12.49 -6.28
N MET A 9 -25.96 -12.44 -5.06
CA MET A 9 -25.52 -11.54 -4.03
C MET A 9 -24.15 -12.07 -3.60
N VAL A 10 -23.15 -11.79 -4.43
CA VAL A 10 -21.75 -11.78 -4.03
C VAL A 10 -21.69 -10.67 -3.00
N MET A 11 -21.97 -11.06 -1.75
CA MET A 11 -21.55 -10.27 -0.61
C MET A 11 -20.06 -10.11 -0.84
N ALA A 12 -19.67 -8.91 -1.29
CA ALA A 12 -18.31 -8.45 -1.17
C ALA A 12 -18.06 -8.49 0.33
N VAL A 13 -17.56 -9.65 0.77
CA VAL A 13 -16.99 -9.84 2.09
C VAL A 13 -16.12 -8.60 2.26
N PRO A 14 -16.31 -7.79 3.33
CA PRO A 14 -15.29 -6.83 3.67
C PRO A 14 -14.10 -7.73 3.96
N LEU A 15 -13.24 -7.90 2.96
CA LEU A 15 -11.98 -8.59 3.11
C LEU A 15 -11.39 -7.88 4.31
N TYR A 16 -11.31 -8.63 5.40
CA TYR A 16 -10.53 -8.29 6.56
C TYR A 16 -9.36 -7.48 6.04
N ALA A 17 -9.26 -6.22 6.45
CA ALA A 17 -8.04 -5.46 6.28
C ALA A 17 -6.93 -6.40 6.76
N ASP A 18 -6.22 -6.99 5.82
CA ASP A 18 -5.10 -7.83 6.15
C ASP A 18 -4.14 -6.89 6.88
N PRO A 19 -3.65 -7.25 8.08
CA PRO A 19 -2.66 -6.40 8.76
C PRO A 19 -1.43 -6.15 7.88
N LEU A 20 -1.25 -6.93 6.82
CA LEU A 20 -0.35 -6.74 5.70
C LEU A 20 -1.15 -6.10 4.56
N GLY A 21 -1.05 -4.79 4.33
CA GLY A 21 -1.82 -4.12 3.27
C GLY A 21 -1.65 -4.73 1.86
N ASP A 22 -2.47 -4.30 0.91
CA ASP A 22 -2.43 -4.79 -0.48
C ASP A 22 -1.34 -4.07 -1.28
N SER A 23 -0.30 -4.79 -1.69
CA SER A 23 0.83 -4.20 -2.43
C SER A 23 0.45 -3.71 -3.84
N ALA A 24 -0.53 -4.34 -4.49
CA ALA A 24 -1.00 -3.92 -5.81
C ALA A 24 -1.75 -2.59 -5.70
N GLN A 25 -2.58 -2.46 -4.67
CA GLN A 25 -3.23 -1.20 -4.34
C GLN A 25 -2.21 -0.13 -3.95
N GLY A 26 -1.20 -0.48 -3.14
CA GLY A 26 -0.10 0.41 -2.78
C GLY A 26 0.68 0.95 -3.99
N ALA A 27 0.92 0.10 -5.00
CA ALA A 27 1.56 0.52 -6.26
C ALA A 27 0.72 1.57 -7.01
N LEU A 28 -0.61 1.40 -7.06
CA LEU A 28 -1.52 2.36 -7.67
C LEU A 28 -1.51 3.70 -6.91
N ILE A 29 -1.56 3.65 -5.59
CA ILE A 29 -1.50 4.85 -4.74
C ILE A 29 -0.17 5.57 -4.96
N TYR A 30 0.95 4.84 -4.99
CA TYR A 30 2.28 5.40 -5.25
C TYR A 30 2.32 6.13 -6.60
N ALA A 31 1.86 5.48 -7.68
CA ALA A 31 1.85 6.06 -9.02
C ALA A 31 1.02 7.36 -9.10
N GLN A 32 -0.14 7.39 -8.44
CA GLN A 32 -1.05 8.55 -8.49
C GLN A 32 -0.56 9.72 -7.62
N SER A 33 0.08 9.42 -6.49
CA SER A 33 0.27 10.41 -5.42
C SER A 33 1.72 10.70 -5.08
N CYS A 34 2.60 9.71 -5.18
CA CYS A 34 3.98 9.79 -4.72
C CYS A 34 4.94 10.01 -5.89
N ALA A 35 4.69 9.35 -7.04
CA ALA A 35 5.54 9.40 -8.23
C ALA A 35 5.65 10.80 -8.83
N ARG A 36 4.71 11.71 -8.53
CA ARG A 36 4.80 13.13 -8.96
C ARG A 36 6.05 13.83 -8.43
N CYS A 37 6.51 13.48 -7.22
CA CYS A 37 7.71 14.05 -6.60
C CYS A 37 8.86 13.05 -6.59
N HIS A 38 8.58 11.78 -6.28
CA HIS A 38 9.60 10.75 -6.11
C HIS A 38 9.99 10.07 -7.41
N ARG A 39 9.19 10.21 -8.49
CA ARG A 39 9.39 9.69 -9.85
C ARG A 39 9.54 8.17 -9.97
N ASP A 40 10.45 7.58 -9.23
CA ASP A 40 10.77 6.15 -9.23
C ASP A 40 11.00 5.66 -7.80
N VAL A 41 10.38 4.51 -7.49
CA VAL A 41 10.50 3.85 -6.18
C VAL A 41 11.92 3.34 -5.93
N ALA A 42 12.64 2.95 -6.99
CA ALA A 42 14.01 2.45 -6.90
C ALA A 42 15.02 3.53 -6.47
N GLN A 43 14.64 4.81 -6.53
CA GLN A 43 15.46 5.93 -6.08
C GLN A 43 15.23 6.29 -4.61
N LEU A 44 14.27 5.64 -3.95
CA LEU A 44 14.02 5.83 -2.53
C LEU A 44 15.05 5.07 -1.71
N ASP A 45 15.63 5.75 -0.72
CA ASP A 45 16.44 5.08 0.29
C ASP A 45 15.50 4.41 1.31
N LEU A 46 15.33 3.10 1.13
CA LEU A 46 14.50 2.24 1.98
C LEU A 46 15.34 1.21 2.74
N ALA A 47 16.67 1.34 2.75
CA ALA A 47 17.58 0.32 3.28
C ALA A 47 17.35 0.00 4.78
N SER A 48 16.78 0.93 5.54
CA SER A 48 16.44 0.76 6.96
C SER A 48 14.93 0.85 7.23
N ALA A 49 14.11 0.74 6.18
CA ALA A 49 12.66 0.80 6.34
C ALA A 49 12.14 -0.45 7.06
N THR A 50 11.40 -0.24 8.15
CA THR A 50 10.60 -1.26 8.82
C THR A 50 9.12 -0.92 8.61
N PRO A 51 8.20 -1.88 8.73
CA PRO A 51 6.76 -1.59 8.62
C PRO A 51 6.34 -0.45 9.54
N GLU A 52 6.82 -0.44 10.79
CA GLU A 52 6.43 0.53 11.81
C GLU A 52 6.99 1.93 11.51
N ASN A 53 8.27 2.03 11.14
CA ASN A 53 8.89 3.32 10.88
C ASN A 53 8.35 3.95 9.59
N LEU A 54 8.03 3.12 8.59
CA LEU A 54 7.49 3.57 7.31
C LEU A 54 6.03 3.99 7.46
N MET A 55 5.23 3.24 8.23
CA MET A 55 3.86 3.65 8.58
C MET A 55 3.86 5.01 9.32
N LEU A 56 4.76 5.18 10.29
CA LEU A 56 4.90 6.43 11.03
C LEU A 56 5.34 7.58 10.11
N PHE A 57 6.26 7.30 9.19
CA PHE A 57 6.70 8.25 8.18
C PHE A 57 5.54 8.68 7.28
N LEU A 58 4.82 7.74 6.68
CA LEU A 58 3.68 8.01 5.78
C LEU A 58 2.53 8.74 6.49
N THR A 59 2.37 8.55 7.80
CA THR A 59 1.41 9.33 8.62
C THR A 59 1.76 10.82 8.64
N ARG A 60 3.05 11.16 8.61
CA ARG A 60 3.56 12.54 8.70
C ARG A 60 4.00 13.10 7.35
N HIS A 61 4.26 12.23 6.37
CA HIS A 61 4.84 12.52 5.08
C HIS A 61 3.79 12.44 3.97
N ARG A 62 3.00 13.50 3.90
CA ARG A 62 2.22 13.95 2.75
C ARG A 62 1.76 15.35 3.14
N THR A 63 2.54 16.35 2.76
CA THR A 63 2.47 17.75 3.22
C THR A 63 1.02 18.29 3.28
N ARG A 64 0.42 18.30 4.48
CA ARG A 64 -0.91 18.81 4.85
C ARG A 64 -2.02 18.68 3.80
N SER A 65 -2.69 17.53 3.80
CA SER A 65 -4.15 17.39 3.81
C SER A 65 -4.44 15.90 3.72
N ASP A 66 -4.79 15.30 4.86
CA ASP A 66 -5.78 14.23 5.17
C ASP A 66 -6.21 13.20 4.10
N GLN A 67 -5.45 12.97 3.03
CA GLN A 67 -5.91 12.25 1.83
C GLN A 67 -5.44 10.79 1.78
N GLY A 68 -5.35 10.13 2.92
CA GLY A 68 -5.07 8.70 2.99
C GLY A 68 -5.65 8.10 4.26
N SER A 69 -6.44 7.04 4.11
CA SER A 69 -6.91 6.21 5.21
C SER A 69 -5.75 5.43 5.82
N ASP A 70 -5.95 4.86 7.01
CA ASP A 70 -4.97 3.93 7.59
C ASP A 70 -4.71 2.73 6.68
N GLN A 71 -5.74 2.31 5.93
CA GLN A 71 -5.61 1.25 4.93
C GLN A 71 -4.69 1.67 3.77
N ASP A 72 -4.88 2.87 3.20
CA ASP A 72 -4.01 3.36 2.11
C ASP A 72 -2.53 3.40 2.54
N ARG A 73 -2.27 3.71 3.81
CA ARG A 73 -0.91 3.68 4.36
C ARG A 73 -0.40 2.25 4.49
N ALA A 74 -1.21 1.31 4.94
CA ALA A 74 -0.85 -0.10 5.03
C ALA A 74 -0.51 -0.67 3.64
N ASP A 75 -1.31 -0.33 2.63
CA ASP A 75 -1.09 -0.74 1.24
C ASP A 75 0.22 -0.18 0.69
N LEU A 76 0.51 1.10 0.95
CA LEU A 76 1.79 1.71 0.61
C LEU A 76 2.98 1.04 1.31
N VAL A 77 2.86 0.69 2.60
CA VAL A 77 3.90 -0.04 3.32
C VAL A 77 4.16 -1.39 2.68
N ALA A 78 3.11 -2.15 2.35
CA ALA A 78 3.21 -3.45 1.69
C ALA A 78 3.86 -3.37 0.29
N TYR A 79 3.64 -2.28 -0.43
CA TYR A 79 4.29 -2.04 -1.73
C TYR A 79 5.76 -1.63 -1.61
N LEU A 80 6.10 -0.78 -0.63
CA LEU A 80 7.43 -0.16 -0.54
C LEU A 80 8.46 -1.07 0.15
N LEU A 81 8.07 -1.85 1.16
CA LEU A 81 9.02 -2.67 1.92
C LEU A 81 9.81 -3.67 1.06
N PRO A 82 9.20 -4.41 0.11
CA PRO A 82 9.96 -5.32 -0.74
C PRO A 82 10.95 -4.61 -1.69
N GLN A 83 10.83 -3.29 -1.85
CA GLN A 83 11.72 -2.48 -2.67
C GLN A 83 12.98 -2.04 -1.91
N ALA A 84 13.00 -2.24 -0.57
CA ALA A 84 14.21 -2.04 0.20
C ALA A 84 15.30 -2.98 -0.34
N PRO A 85 16.52 -2.48 -0.59
CA PRO A 85 17.61 -3.36 -0.96
C PRO A 85 17.76 -4.42 0.12
N THR A 86 17.68 -5.71 -0.27
CA THR A 86 18.06 -6.80 0.63
C THR A 86 19.49 -6.51 1.06
N GLN A 87 19.70 -6.30 2.36
CA GLN A 87 21.05 -6.37 2.91
C GLN A 87 21.51 -7.81 2.74
N GLU A 88 22.10 -8.12 1.59
CA GLU A 88 22.94 -9.29 1.41
C GLU A 88 24.06 -9.13 2.45
N LEU A 89 23.91 -9.87 3.56
CA LEU A 89 24.84 -9.90 4.66
C LEU A 89 26.20 -10.33 4.09
N SER A 90 27.09 -9.37 3.81
CA SER A 90 28.45 -9.69 3.41
C SER A 90 29.17 -10.20 4.66
N GLU A 91 29.46 -11.50 4.67
CA GLU A 91 30.24 -12.22 5.70
C GLU A 91 31.67 -11.67 5.84
#